data_AF-C7YUM3-F1
#
_entry.id   AF-C7YUM3-F1
#
_cell.length_a   1.000
_cell.length_b   1.000
_cell.length_c   1.000
_cell.angle_alpha   90.00
_cell.angle_beta   90.00
_cell.angle_gamma   90.00
#
_symmetry.space_group_name_H-M   'P 1'
#
loop_
_entity.id
_entity.type
_entity.pdbx_description
1 polymer ?
#
loop_
_entity_poly.entity_id
_entity_poly.type
_entity_poly.pdbx_seq_one_letter_code
_entity_poly.pdbx_strand_id
1 'polypeptide(L)'
;MADIYTPPKDSAYLLSTGFQMPHKNGDKWAMAFDSYTGTILTAGLSVVITILFLCLWNLISFVGMFFDGKKTRRRYVALVTLWNSNDPWFACKELLHYAVQCLKDSKTSGDFWYGFGFGLTAFIVFAGGIVTSIMVPSALLIGNVAPVRPSSVFYPELPDGSVRALQRFGLLAPAAMRSLGSVEAAEVTLRERVSVEEEPKFSDPRAAEPVKGVKYNYSLSGVDMGLRWGSKLSLEVTGACITEYGWVDKRANTSDSPGDVYHLWNIDSRDQTVFVPISEDVIRDAPSASFIPHPDGHDQLLKNSNVSYAVVINSARRTSITKSNDPWYATENRDEPEGKDRYEADYWMKRYRPILSCWQNDQWSYGSELVNSVDELKNVTGIKIKPVLLEVLEAAFGDSPMIVKLGSASGVSALRSQTTSPNGVIDAQQCTMYKDMERLILASFVASRSIFTDATMFGIGDDTYPSIIRDTNGNPKSGAGDFVVASPEIQTFSLRGVVALLVLLGVLIFVNALASWLLRFFHRNQEEATIDAGAGNNEVEVDRWTRFRVLGAVHLFRCLYE
;
A
#
# COMPACT_ATOMS: atom_id res chain seq x y z
N MET A 1 1.49 -0.08 2.87
CA MET A 1 0.59 0.87 2.16
C MET A 1 -0.43 1.53 3.11
N ALA A 2 -0.33 1.34 4.43
CA ALA A 2 -1.13 2.12 5.37
C ALA A 2 -0.31 3.36 5.75
N ASP A 3 -0.69 4.53 5.22
CA ASP A 3 -0.19 5.81 5.74
C ASP A 3 -0.91 6.10 7.07
N ILE A 4 -0.16 6.63 8.03
CA ILE A 4 -0.51 6.58 9.46
C ILE A 4 -1.67 7.54 9.81
N TYR A 5 -2.05 8.48 8.95
CA TYR A 5 -2.98 9.54 9.36
C TYR A 5 -4.19 9.68 8.45
N THR A 6 -5.34 9.55 9.11
CA THR A 6 -6.73 9.68 8.66
C THR A 6 -7.21 8.62 7.67
N PRO A 7 -7.76 7.48 8.16
CA PRO A 7 -8.49 6.57 7.29
C PRO A 7 -9.64 7.31 6.59
N PRO A 8 -9.97 6.92 5.35
CA PRO A 8 -11.14 7.47 4.68
C PRO A 8 -12.40 7.13 5.48
N LYS A 9 -13.41 8.00 5.43
CA LYS A 9 -14.70 7.76 6.10
C LYS A 9 -15.33 6.45 5.58
N ASP A 10 -16.09 5.75 6.41
CA ASP A 10 -16.78 4.49 6.03
C ASP A 10 -17.66 4.62 4.77
N SER A 11 -18.17 5.82 4.51
CA SER A 11 -18.97 6.13 3.32
C SER A 11 -18.14 6.19 2.02
N ALA A 12 -16.81 6.23 2.12
CA ALA A 12 -15.91 6.45 0.99
C ALA A 12 -15.59 5.19 0.19
N TYR A 13 -15.86 4.01 0.75
CA TYR A 13 -15.54 2.73 0.11
C TYR A 13 -16.75 1.78 0.05
N LEU A 14 -16.59 0.71 -0.72
CA LEU A 14 -17.56 -0.36 -0.88
C LEU A 14 -17.00 -1.65 -0.28
N LEU A 15 -17.80 -2.26 0.60
CA LEU A 15 -17.51 -3.56 1.22
C LEU A 15 -18.39 -4.64 0.58
N SER A 16 -17.96 -5.90 0.70
CA SER A 16 -18.65 -7.09 0.18
C SER A 16 -18.92 -7.08 -1.32
N THR A 17 -18.23 -6.22 -2.07
CA THR A 17 -18.27 -6.15 -3.53
C THR A 17 -16.99 -6.71 -4.13
N GLY A 18 -17.11 -7.59 -5.11
CA GLY A 18 -15.95 -8.11 -5.84
C GLY A 18 -15.30 -7.02 -6.70
N PHE A 19 -13.97 -6.89 -6.63
CA PHE A 19 -13.21 -5.90 -7.39
C PHE A 19 -11.86 -6.45 -7.85
N GLN A 20 -11.18 -5.70 -8.70
CA GLN A 20 -9.81 -6.00 -9.11
C GLN A 20 -8.86 -5.17 -8.25
N MET A 21 -8.20 -5.80 -7.28
CA MET A 21 -7.22 -5.16 -6.41
C MET A 21 -5.92 -4.94 -7.18
N PRO A 22 -5.38 -3.71 -7.23
CA PRO A 22 -4.11 -3.45 -7.88
C PRO A 22 -2.97 -4.13 -7.13
N HIS A 23 -2.08 -4.77 -7.88
CA HIS A 23 -0.93 -5.49 -7.34
C HIS A 23 0.22 -5.43 -8.36
N LYS A 24 1.48 -5.49 -7.87
CA LYS A 24 2.68 -5.32 -8.72
C LYS A 24 2.69 -6.25 -9.95
N ASN A 25 2.26 -7.50 -9.75
CA ASN A 25 2.19 -8.52 -10.80
C ASN A 25 0.86 -8.50 -11.61
N GLY A 26 0.15 -7.38 -11.61
CA GLY A 26 -1.18 -7.22 -12.19
C GLY A 26 -2.31 -7.49 -11.19
N ASP A 27 -3.52 -7.05 -11.56
CA ASP A 27 -4.64 -7.02 -10.64
C ASP A 27 -5.12 -8.40 -10.20
N LYS A 28 -5.52 -8.50 -8.93
CA LYS A 28 -6.04 -9.71 -8.30
C LYS A 28 -7.53 -9.55 -8.01
N TRP A 29 -8.32 -10.57 -8.35
CA TRP A 29 -9.76 -10.57 -8.04
C TRP A 29 -9.98 -10.78 -6.54
N ALA A 30 -10.63 -9.80 -5.92
CA ALA A 30 -10.63 -9.61 -4.48
C ALA A 30 -12.01 -9.18 -3.97
N MET A 31 -12.23 -9.34 -2.67
CA MET A 31 -13.38 -8.80 -1.96
C MET A 31 -12.94 -8.23 -0.61
N ALA A 32 -13.42 -7.04 -0.29
CA ALA A 32 -13.08 -6.33 0.94
C ALA A 32 -14.21 -6.48 1.97
N PHE A 33 -13.84 -6.65 3.23
CA PHE A 33 -14.75 -6.72 4.38
C PHE A 33 -14.25 -5.76 5.46
N ASP A 34 -15.13 -5.39 6.38
CA ASP A 34 -14.69 -4.76 7.62
C ASP A 34 -13.87 -5.75 8.47
N SER A 35 -13.14 -5.22 9.45
CA SER A 35 -12.27 -6.02 10.33
C SER A 35 -13.05 -7.11 11.09
N TYR A 36 -14.30 -6.82 11.49
CA TYR A 36 -15.16 -7.75 12.21
C TYR A 36 -15.58 -8.94 11.32
N THR A 37 -16.18 -8.67 10.16
CA THR A 37 -16.62 -9.69 9.21
C THR A 37 -15.44 -10.44 8.61
N GLY A 38 -14.31 -9.76 8.36
CA GLY A 38 -13.08 -10.38 7.90
C GLY A 38 -12.52 -11.40 8.91
N THR A 39 -12.60 -11.11 10.21
CA THR A 39 -12.21 -12.05 11.27
C THR A 39 -13.13 -13.27 11.30
N ILE A 40 -14.45 -13.07 11.16
CA ILE A 40 -15.43 -14.17 11.07
C ILE A 40 -15.17 -15.03 9.83
N LEU A 41 -14.90 -14.41 8.68
CA LEU A 41 -14.60 -15.11 7.44
C LEU A 41 -13.32 -15.93 7.57
N THR A 42 -12.27 -15.36 8.19
CA THR A 42 -11.01 -16.07 8.47
C THR A 42 -11.26 -17.32 9.32
N ALA A 43 -12.05 -17.20 10.39
CA ALA A 43 -12.42 -18.34 11.23
C ALA A 43 -13.24 -19.40 10.44
N GLY A 44 -14.19 -18.95 9.61
CA GLY A 44 -14.95 -19.84 8.74
C GLY A 44 -14.08 -20.59 7.74
N LEU A 45 -13.09 -19.92 7.14
CA LEU A 45 -12.12 -20.54 6.22
C LEU A 45 -11.23 -21.56 6.94
N SER A 46 -10.81 -21.29 8.18
CA SER A 46 -10.09 -22.27 9.00
C SER A 46 -10.90 -23.55 9.20
N VAL A 47 -12.19 -23.43 9.51
CA VAL A 47 -13.10 -24.59 9.68
C VAL A 47 -13.23 -25.37 8.37
N VAL A 48 -13.41 -24.68 7.24
CA VAL A 48 -13.47 -25.30 5.91
C VAL A 48 -12.21 -26.13 5.63
N ILE A 49 -11.03 -25.60 5.95
CA ILE A 49 -9.76 -26.32 5.78
C ILE A 49 -9.71 -27.54 6.70
N THR A 50 -10.12 -27.42 7.96
CA THR A 50 -10.17 -28.58 8.87
C THR A 50 -11.06 -29.70 8.30
N ILE A 51 -12.25 -29.37 7.79
CA ILE A 51 -13.14 -30.34 7.15
C ILE A 51 -12.49 -30.95 5.90
N LEU A 52 -11.75 -30.16 5.13
CA LEU A 52 -11.01 -30.62 3.95
C LEU A 52 -9.99 -31.71 4.32
N PHE A 53 -9.22 -31.50 5.38
CA PHE A 53 -8.24 -32.49 5.86
C PHE A 53 -8.89 -33.74 6.46
N LEU A 54 -10.04 -33.61 7.13
CA LEU A 54 -10.84 -34.78 7.55
C LEU A 54 -11.33 -35.59 6.34
N CYS A 55 -11.82 -34.91 5.31
CA CYS A 55 -12.22 -35.55 4.06
C CYS A 55 -11.03 -36.23 3.35
N LEU A 56 -9.88 -35.57 3.32
CA LEU A 56 -8.65 -36.13 2.75
C LEU A 56 -8.19 -37.37 3.53
N TRP A 57 -8.27 -37.34 4.85
CA TRP A 57 -7.93 -38.49 5.70
C TRP A 57 -8.82 -39.70 5.38
N ASN A 58 -10.14 -39.49 5.30
CA ASN A 58 -11.07 -40.57 4.94
C ASN A 58 -10.75 -41.18 3.57
N LEU A 59 -10.37 -40.36 2.60
CA LEU A 59 -9.95 -40.83 1.28
C LEU A 59 -8.64 -41.63 1.36
N ILE A 60 -7.65 -41.17 2.13
CA ILE A 60 -6.39 -41.90 2.35
C ILE A 60 -6.66 -43.26 3.01
N SER A 61 -7.53 -43.31 4.02
CA SER A 61 -7.94 -44.56 4.68
C SER A 61 -8.62 -45.51 3.71
N PHE A 62 -9.52 -45.00 2.86
CA PHE A 62 -10.17 -45.78 1.80
C PHE A 62 -9.14 -46.36 0.82
N VAL A 63 -8.23 -45.55 0.29
CA VAL A 63 -7.18 -45.99 -0.64
C VAL A 63 -6.23 -47.00 0.02
N GLY A 64 -5.82 -46.75 1.26
CA GLY A 64 -4.96 -47.66 2.03
C GLY A 64 -5.55 -49.06 2.13
N MET A 65 -6.87 -49.17 2.33
CA MET A 65 -7.56 -50.45 2.37
C MET A 65 -7.65 -51.15 1.00
N PHE A 66 -7.70 -50.41 -0.09
CA PHE A 66 -7.70 -50.98 -1.45
C PHE A 66 -6.34 -51.58 -1.87
N PHE A 67 -5.21 -51.08 -1.33
CA PHE A 67 -3.85 -51.37 -1.81
C PHE A 67 -2.90 -51.98 -0.75
N ASP A 68 -3.40 -52.90 0.08
CA ASP A 68 -2.69 -53.47 1.24
C ASP A 68 -1.41 -54.31 0.93
N GLY A 69 -1.21 -54.73 -0.31
CA GLY A 69 -0.03 -55.50 -0.72
C GLY A 69 -0.01 -56.92 -0.13
N LYS A 70 1.01 -57.28 0.67
CA LYS A 70 1.23 -58.65 1.19
C LYS A 70 0.21 -59.00 2.29
N LYS A 71 -0.43 -60.17 2.16
CA LYS A 71 -1.42 -60.69 3.12
C LYS A 71 -0.74 -61.27 4.37
N THR A 72 -0.49 -60.46 5.41
CA THR A 72 -0.04 -60.95 6.74
C THR A 72 -1.10 -60.66 7.81
N ARG A 73 -1.24 -61.55 8.80
CA ARG A 73 -2.22 -61.39 9.90
C ARG A 73 -2.00 -60.09 10.70
N ARG A 74 -0.75 -59.61 10.80
CA ARG A 74 -0.40 -58.38 11.52
C ARG A 74 -0.83 -57.13 10.74
N ARG A 75 -0.68 -57.12 9.41
CA ARG A 75 -1.19 -56.03 8.55
C ARG A 75 -2.70 -55.85 8.62
N TYR A 76 -3.46 -56.94 8.76
CA TYR A 76 -4.90 -56.85 8.99
C TYR A 76 -5.24 -56.03 10.25
N VAL A 77 -4.47 -56.14 11.33
CA VAL A 77 -4.67 -55.33 12.54
C VAL A 77 -4.44 -53.85 12.23
N ALA A 78 -3.36 -53.51 11.51
CA ALA A 78 -3.10 -52.13 11.10
C ALA A 78 -4.22 -51.56 10.20
N LEU A 79 -4.77 -52.37 9.29
CA LEU A 79 -5.90 -51.98 8.44
C LEU A 79 -7.20 -51.76 9.25
N VAL A 80 -7.51 -52.64 10.22
CA VAL A 80 -8.63 -52.44 11.15
C VAL A 80 -8.49 -51.08 11.82
N THR A 81 -7.30 -50.80 12.37
CA THR A 81 -7.00 -49.56 13.06
C THR A 81 -7.17 -48.36 12.13
N LEU A 82 -6.64 -48.43 10.91
CA LEU A 82 -6.76 -47.37 9.90
C LEU A 82 -8.23 -47.06 9.56
N TRP A 83 -9.05 -48.09 9.33
CA TRP A 83 -10.45 -47.92 8.93
C TRP A 83 -11.35 -47.39 10.04
N ASN A 84 -11.11 -47.82 11.28
CA ASN A 84 -11.93 -47.39 12.42
C ASN A 84 -11.47 -46.05 13.02
N SER A 85 -10.35 -45.49 12.55
CA SER A 85 -9.84 -44.21 13.02
C SER A 85 -10.37 -43.06 12.16
N ASN A 86 -11.49 -42.46 12.58
CA ASN A 86 -12.01 -41.24 11.95
C ASN A 86 -11.11 -40.02 12.17
N ASP A 87 -10.24 -40.05 13.18
CA ASP A 87 -9.28 -38.97 13.50
C ASP A 87 -7.85 -39.39 13.12
N PRO A 88 -7.14 -38.62 12.25
CA PRO A 88 -5.75 -38.90 11.89
C PRO A 88 -4.80 -38.89 13.09
N TRP A 89 -5.08 -38.13 14.16
CA TRP A 89 -4.24 -38.15 15.35
C TRP A 89 -4.34 -39.47 16.12
N PHE A 90 -5.56 -39.99 16.25
CA PHE A 90 -5.79 -41.30 16.85
C PHE A 90 -5.13 -42.40 16.02
N ALA A 91 -5.30 -42.36 14.69
CA ALA A 91 -4.66 -43.30 13.78
C ALA A 91 -3.13 -43.29 13.90
N CYS A 92 -2.52 -42.10 14.00
CA CYS A 92 -1.08 -41.94 14.17
C CYS A 92 -0.57 -42.65 15.42
N LYS A 93 -1.23 -42.45 16.57
CA LYS A 93 -0.83 -43.05 17.85
C LYS A 93 -0.89 -44.58 17.78
N GLU A 94 -2.01 -45.11 17.31
CA GLU A 94 -2.24 -46.56 17.27
C GLU A 94 -1.33 -47.26 16.25
N LEU A 95 -1.11 -46.66 15.08
CA LEU A 95 -0.22 -47.21 14.06
C LEU A 95 1.26 -47.12 14.45
N LEU A 96 1.66 -46.06 15.17
CA LEU A 96 3.02 -45.95 15.72
C LEU A 96 3.24 -46.98 16.84
N HIS A 97 2.25 -47.18 17.72
CA HIS A 97 2.29 -48.22 18.74
C HIS A 97 2.40 -49.61 18.11
N TYR A 98 1.62 -49.89 17.07
CA TYR A 98 1.74 -51.12 16.26
C TYR A 98 3.14 -51.28 15.64
N ALA A 99 3.72 -50.21 15.09
CA ALA A 99 5.07 -50.24 14.54
C ALA A 99 6.13 -50.57 15.61
N VAL A 100 6.04 -49.94 16.80
CA VAL A 100 6.93 -50.23 17.93
C VAL A 100 6.80 -51.68 18.41
N GLN A 101 5.62 -52.27 18.37
CA GLN A 101 5.46 -53.69 18.69
C GLN A 101 6.12 -54.61 17.64
N CYS A 102 6.08 -54.24 16.36
CA CYS A 102 6.74 -55.01 15.29
C CYS A 102 8.28 -54.92 15.34
N LEU A 103 8.84 -53.84 15.90
CA LEU A 103 10.29 -53.70 16.11
C LEU A 103 10.88 -54.78 17.04
N LYS A 104 10.06 -55.39 17.92
CA LYS A 104 10.51 -56.45 18.84
C LYS A 104 10.78 -57.78 18.13
N ASP A 105 10.23 -57.99 16.92
CA ASP A 105 10.40 -59.21 16.13
C ASP A 105 11.23 -58.94 14.86
N SER A 106 12.48 -59.41 14.82
CA SER A 106 13.42 -59.19 13.71
C SER A 106 12.94 -59.71 12.34
N LYS A 107 12.00 -60.67 12.33
CA LYS A 107 11.40 -61.22 11.09
C LYS A 107 10.28 -60.35 10.51
N THR A 108 9.91 -59.22 11.13
CA THR A 108 8.73 -58.41 10.75
C THR A 108 9.03 -57.00 10.25
N SER A 109 10.24 -56.77 9.72
CA SER A 109 10.68 -55.50 9.14
C SER A 109 9.69 -54.89 8.12
N GLY A 110 9.07 -55.72 7.26
CA GLY A 110 8.10 -55.25 6.27
C GLY A 110 6.75 -54.78 6.83
N ASP A 111 6.39 -55.20 8.04
CA ASP A 111 5.14 -54.79 8.72
C ASP A 111 5.39 -53.55 9.59
N PHE A 112 6.61 -53.39 10.13
CA PHE A 112 7.09 -52.16 10.76
C PHE A 112 6.99 -50.97 9.80
N TRP A 113 7.59 -51.07 8.61
CA TRP A 113 7.59 -49.98 7.64
C TRP A 113 6.19 -49.61 7.15
N TYR A 114 5.27 -50.57 7.11
CA TYR A 114 3.87 -50.34 6.76
C TYR A 114 3.16 -49.51 7.84
N GLY A 115 3.23 -49.95 9.10
CA GLY A 115 2.63 -49.22 10.23
C GLY A 115 3.25 -47.83 10.43
N PHE A 116 4.58 -47.75 10.34
CA PHE A 116 5.29 -46.47 10.42
C PHE A 116 4.94 -45.53 9.26
N GLY A 117 4.84 -46.05 8.03
CA GLY A 117 4.48 -45.24 6.85
C GLY A 117 3.08 -44.64 6.94
N PHE A 118 2.07 -45.44 7.32
CA PHE A 118 0.72 -44.92 7.53
C PHE A 118 0.61 -44.03 8.78
N GLY A 119 1.32 -44.36 9.86
CA GLY A 119 1.40 -43.51 11.05
C GLY A 119 2.01 -42.14 10.73
N LEU A 120 3.09 -42.10 9.96
CA LEU A 120 3.70 -40.87 9.48
C LEU A 120 2.76 -40.08 8.56
N THR A 121 2.04 -40.77 7.66
CA THR A 121 1.04 -40.13 6.79
C THR A 121 -0.09 -39.49 7.62
N ALA A 122 -0.59 -40.21 8.63
CA ALA A 122 -1.61 -39.69 9.54
C ALA A 122 -1.11 -38.47 10.32
N PHE A 123 0.14 -38.50 10.79
CA PHE A 123 0.78 -37.34 11.41
C PHE A 123 0.89 -36.16 10.45
N ILE A 124 1.32 -36.38 9.20
CA ILE A 124 1.44 -35.32 8.19
C ILE A 124 0.07 -34.70 7.88
N VAL A 125 -0.98 -35.52 7.76
CA VAL A 125 -2.35 -35.02 7.51
C VAL A 125 -2.87 -34.23 8.71
N PHE A 126 -2.65 -34.70 9.94
CA PHE A 126 -3.05 -34.00 11.16
C PHE A 126 -2.29 -32.68 11.34
N ALA A 127 -0.96 -32.74 11.39
CA ALA A 127 -0.11 -31.57 11.58
C ALA A 127 -0.26 -30.59 10.41
N GLY A 128 -0.32 -31.10 9.18
CA GLY A 128 -0.60 -30.33 7.98
C GLY A 128 -1.96 -29.65 8.05
N GLY A 129 -3.00 -30.33 8.55
CA GLY A 129 -4.32 -29.74 8.73
C GLY A 129 -4.33 -28.55 9.69
N ILE A 130 -3.65 -28.68 10.84
CA ILE A 130 -3.52 -27.58 11.82
C ILE A 130 -2.73 -26.41 11.25
N VAL A 131 -1.55 -26.68 10.67
CA VAL A 131 -0.70 -25.62 10.11
C VAL A 131 -1.42 -24.90 8.96
N THR A 132 -2.06 -25.66 8.07
CA THR A 132 -2.77 -25.11 6.91
C THR A 132 -4.01 -24.32 7.33
N SER A 133 -4.75 -24.75 8.36
CA SER A 133 -5.95 -24.03 8.84
C SER A 133 -5.62 -22.68 9.47
N ILE A 134 -4.38 -22.48 9.94
CA ILE A 134 -3.89 -21.19 10.45
C ILE A 134 -3.27 -20.36 9.32
N MET A 135 -2.39 -20.96 8.50
CA MET A 135 -1.60 -20.23 7.51
C MET A 135 -2.39 -19.85 6.25
N VAL A 136 -3.28 -20.71 5.75
CA VAL A 136 -3.99 -20.45 4.47
C VAL A 136 -4.97 -19.28 4.59
N PRO A 137 -5.80 -19.15 5.64
CA PRO A 137 -6.66 -17.97 5.77
C PRO A 137 -5.85 -16.67 5.81
N SER A 138 -4.71 -16.67 6.51
CA SER A 138 -3.77 -15.55 6.51
C SER A 138 -3.17 -15.28 5.12
N ALA A 139 -2.83 -16.33 4.36
CA ALA A 139 -2.34 -16.19 2.98
C ALA A 139 -3.43 -15.75 1.97
N LEU A 140 -4.71 -15.98 2.30
CA LEU A 140 -5.85 -15.49 1.52
C LEU A 140 -6.12 -14.01 1.76
N LEU A 141 -5.69 -13.46 2.90
CA LEU A 141 -5.65 -12.02 3.16
C LEU A 141 -4.56 -11.39 2.30
N ILE A 142 -4.95 -10.59 1.32
CA ILE A 142 -4.02 -9.97 0.36
C ILE A 142 -3.74 -8.50 0.66
N GLY A 143 -4.46 -7.88 1.58
CA GLY A 143 -4.22 -6.51 2.03
C GLY A 143 -5.38 -5.92 2.81
N ASN A 144 -5.30 -4.60 3.00
CA ASN A 144 -6.28 -3.81 3.76
C ASN A 144 -6.83 -2.67 2.90
N VAL A 145 -7.33 -3.02 1.70
CA VAL A 145 -7.82 -2.06 0.70
C VAL A 145 -9.23 -2.37 0.24
N ALA A 146 -10.00 -1.33 -0.04
CA ALA A 146 -11.34 -1.47 -0.61
C ALA A 146 -11.52 -0.59 -1.86
N PRO A 147 -12.38 -1.00 -2.80
CA PRO A 147 -12.76 -0.17 -3.93
C PRO A 147 -13.52 1.06 -3.43
N VAL A 148 -13.25 2.19 -4.07
CA VAL A 148 -13.88 3.47 -3.69
C VAL A 148 -15.32 3.54 -4.16
N ARG A 149 -16.16 4.18 -3.37
CA ARG A 149 -17.52 4.53 -3.76
C ARG A 149 -17.47 5.73 -4.72
N PRO A 150 -17.91 5.63 -5.97
CA PRO A 150 -17.78 6.74 -6.93
C PRO A 150 -18.44 8.05 -6.46
N SER A 151 -19.54 7.96 -5.69
CA SER A 151 -20.26 9.14 -5.20
C SER A 151 -19.54 9.93 -4.10
N SER A 152 -18.51 9.37 -3.47
CA SER A 152 -17.70 10.07 -2.48
C SER A 152 -16.46 10.74 -3.06
N VAL A 153 -16.19 10.55 -4.36
CA VAL A 153 -15.00 11.09 -5.02
C VAL A 153 -15.30 12.50 -5.51
N PHE A 154 -14.40 13.41 -5.17
CA PHE A 154 -14.40 14.79 -5.62
C PHE A 154 -12.97 15.21 -5.94
N TYR A 155 -12.79 15.84 -7.09
CA TYR A 155 -11.53 16.52 -7.40
C TYR A 155 -11.86 17.86 -8.09
N PRO A 156 -11.29 18.98 -7.62
CA PRO A 156 -11.63 20.30 -8.16
C PRO A 156 -11.13 20.46 -9.59
N GLU A 157 -11.92 21.11 -10.43
CA GLU A 157 -11.54 21.49 -11.80
C GLU A 157 -10.40 22.53 -11.82
N LEU A 158 -9.70 22.62 -12.96
CA LEU A 158 -8.74 23.69 -13.19
C LEU A 158 -9.47 25.05 -13.13
N PRO A 159 -8.90 26.06 -12.45
CA PRO A 159 -9.61 27.29 -12.19
C PRO A 159 -9.56 28.26 -13.39
N ASP A 160 -10.73 28.69 -13.85
CA ASP A 160 -10.85 29.85 -14.77
C ASP A 160 -10.82 31.16 -13.96
N GLY A 161 -9.62 31.61 -13.58
CA GLY A 161 -9.40 32.92 -12.95
C GLY A 161 -8.93 32.87 -11.48
N SER A 162 -8.49 34.04 -10.98
CA SER A 162 -7.76 34.17 -9.70
C SER A 162 -8.58 33.77 -8.46
N VAL A 163 -9.86 34.13 -8.40
CA VAL A 163 -10.73 33.80 -7.25
C VAL A 163 -10.93 32.28 -7.14
N ARG A 164 -11.20 31.61 -8.26
CA ARG A 164 -11.33 30.15 -8.31
C ARG A 164 -10.01 29.46 -8.01
N ALA A 165 -8.89 30.04 -8.42
CA ALA A 165 -7.57 29.53 -8.07
C ALA A 165 -7.35 29.55 -6.55
N LEU A 166 -7.69 30.66 -5.88
CA LEU A 166 -7.63 30.76 -4.41
C LEU A 166 -8.57 29.76 -3.71
N GLN A 167 -9.77 29.56 -4.22
CA GLN A 167 -10.69 28.54 -3.70
C GLN A 167 -10.12 27.13 -3.85
N ARG A 168 -9.54 26.81 -5.01
CA ARG A 168 -8.88 25.52 -5.25
C ARG A 168 -7.71 25.32 -4.29
N PHE A 169 -6.90 26.33 -4.02
CA PHE A 169 -5.85 26.24 -3.01
C PHE A 169 -6.42 25.91 -1.63
N GLY A 170 -7.50 26.57 -1.22
CA GLY A 170 -8.19 26.27 0.03
C GLY A 170 -8.72 24.83 0.11
N LEU A 171 -9.23 24.29 -1.00
CA LEU A 171 -9.68 22.90 -1.08
C LEU A 171 -8.51 21.90 -0.97
N LEU A 172 -7.37 22.19 -1.60
CA LEU A 172 -6.19 21.33 -1.60
C LEU A 172 -5.34 21.43 -0.32
N ALA A 173 -5.47 22.51 0.44
CA ALA A 173 -4.67 22.76 1.64
C ALA A 173 -4.74 21.62 2.68
N PRO A 174 -5.91 21.03 3.03
CA PRO A 174 -5.97 19.89 3.93
C PRO A 174 -5.18 18.67 3.44
N ALA A 175 -5.16 18.39 2.13
CA ALA A 175 -4.38 17.29 1.55
C ALA A 175 -2.87 17.55 1.65
N ALA A 176 -2.44 18.79 1.37
CA ALA A 176 -1.05 19.20 1.55
C ALA A 176 -0.60 19.07 3.02
N MET A 177 -1.44 19.51 3.96
CA MET A 177 -1.16 19.41 5.40
C MET A 177 -1.11 17.95 5.90
N ARG A 178 -1.96 17.06 5.38
CA ARG A 178 -1.88 15.61 5.68
C ARG A 178 -0.57 15.00 5.18
N SER A 179 -0.13 15.42 4.00
CA SER A 179 1.12 14.95 3.41
C SER A 179 2.33 15.41 4.23
N LEU A 180 2.38 16.69 4.62
CA LEU A 180 3.39 17.22 5.55
C LEU A 180 3.38 16.51 6.90
N GLY A 181 2.20 16.29 7.49
CA GLY A 181 2.08 15.57 8.77
C GLY A 181 2.52 14.09 8.68
N SER A 182 2.29 13.46 7.53
CA SER A 182 2.72 12.06 7.30
C SER A 182 4.24 11.94 7.25
N VAL A 183 4.94 12.95 6.71
CA VAL A 183 6.42 12.98 6.70
C VAL A 183 6.98 13.05 8.11
N GLU A 184 6.43 13.89 8.99
CA GLU A 184 6.90 14.01 10.37
C GLU A 184 6.74 12.71 11.17
N ALA A 185 5.74 11.89 10.84
CA ALA A 185 5.48 10.64 11.54
C ALA A 185 6.24 9.42 10.98
N ALA A 186 6.57 9.43 9.68
CA ALA A 186 7.06 8.27 8.96
C ALA A 186 8.41 8.49 8.26
N GLU A 187 9.17 9.51 8.67
CA GLU A 187 10.42 9.98 8.03
C GLU A 187 11.36 8.83 7.64
N VAL A 188 11.63 7.92 8.58
CA VAL A 188 12.58 6.79 8.37
C VAL A 188 12.12 5.88 7.23
N THR A 189 10.84 5.51 7.20
CA THR A 189 10.30 4.59 6.18
C THR A 189 10.15 5.26 4.81
N LEU A 190 9.95 6.59 4.77
CA LEU A 190 9.83 7.34 3.52
C LEU A 190 11.19 7.58 2.86
N ARG A 191 12.25 7.79 3.65
CA ARG A 191 13.63 7.94 3.13
C ARG A 191 14.12 6.71 2.36
N GLU A 192 13.60 5.52 2.63
CA GLU A 192 13.95 4.32 1.85
C GLU A 192 13.38 4.34 0.42
N ARG A 193 12.34 5.16 0.16
CA ARG A 193 11.66 5.24 -1.15
C ARG A 193 11.98 6.51 -1.92
N VAL A 194 12.63 7.49 -1.29
CA VAL A 194 12.97 8.79 -1.87
C VAL A 194 14.44 9.06 -1.61
N SER A 195 15.22 9.21 -2.69
CA SER A 195 16.60 9.63 -2.59
C SER A 195 16.63 11.16 -2.54
N VAL A 196 17.24 11.70 -1.49
CA VAL A 196 17.53 13.14 -1.33
C VAL A 196 19.00 13.24 -0.98
N GLU A 197 19.76 13.95 -1.81
CA GLU A 197 21.20 14.12 -1.68
C GLU A 197 21.53 15.61 -1.57
N GLU A 198 22.31 16.00 -0.55
CA GLU A 198 22.88 17.34 -0.47
C GLU A 198 23.99 17.44 -1.52
N GLU A 199 23.86 18.38 -2.46
CA GLU A 199 24.94 18.71 -3.38
C GLU A 199 25.77 19.87 -2.86
N PRO A 200 27.10 19.66 -2.78
CA PRO A 200 28.03 20.74 -3.08
C PRO A 200 29.04 20.28 -4.13
N LYS A 201 29.37 21.13 -5.11
CA LYS A 201 30.65 21.00 -5.85
C LYS A 201 31.44 22.29 -6.05
N PHE A 202 30.86 23.48 -5.82
CA PHE A 202 31.54 24.75 -6.05
C PHE A 202 31.40 25.76 -4.90
N SER A 203 31.37 25.30 -3.65
CA SER A 203 31.63 26.22 -2.55
C SER A 203 33.14 26.48 -2.51
N ASP A 204 33.62 27.55 -3.15
CA ASP A 204 34.95 28.08 -2.83
C ASP A 204 34.95 28.30 -1.31
N PRO A 205 35.83 27.65 -0.53
CA PRO A 205 35.89 27.82 0.92
C PRO A 205 36.12 29.29 1.34
N ARG A 206 36.51 30.15 0.39
CA ARG A 206 36.72 31.60 0.57
C ARG A 206 35.53 32.46 0.12
N ALA A 207 34.52 31.88 -0.52
CA ALA A 207 33.31 32.63 -0.90
C ALA A 207 32.53 33.00 0.36
N ALA A 208 32.16 34.27 0.47
CA ALA A 208 31.36 34.79 1.58
C ALA A 208 29.94 34.19 1.63
N GLU A 209 29.48 33.58 0.53
CA GLU A 209 28.15 33.04 0.34
C GLU A 209 28.23 31.58 -0.15
N PRO A 210 27.81 30.59 0.66
CA PRO A 210 27.95 29.18 0.31
C PRO A 210 26.89 28.74 -0.70
N VAL A 211 27.34 28.33 -1.89
CA VAL A 211 26.46 27.67 -2.86
C VAL A 211 26.14 26.25 -2.38
N LYS A 212 24.85 25.96 -2.15
CA LYS A 212 24.34 24.66 -1.76
C LYS A 212 23.24 24.21 -2.72
N GLY A 213 23.09 22.90 -2.88
CA GLY A 213 22.01 22.33 -3.65
C GLY A 213 21.42 21.07 -3.02
N VAL A 214 20.28 20.66 -3.55
CA VAL A 214 19.58 19.42 -3.20
C VAL A 214 19.20 18.74 -4.49
N LYS A 215 19.59 17.47 -4.64
CA LYS A 215 19.09 16.60 -5.71
C LYS A 215 18.13 15.58 -5.12
N TYR A 216 17.11 15.24 -5.89
CA TYR A 216 16.17 14.23 -5.46
C TYR A 216 15.66 13.37 -6.61
N ASN A 217 15.29 12.14 -6.27
CA ASN A 217 14.54 11.27 -7.16
C ASN A 217 13.60 10.35 -6.36
N TYR A 218 12.49 9.99 -6.98
CA TYR A 218 11.59 8.94 -6.48
C TYR A 218 10.79 8.35 -7.64
N SER A 219 10.26 7.15 -7.45
CA SER A 219 9.36 6.51 -8.40
C SER A 219 8.05 6.07 -7.73
N LEU A 220 6.97 6.18 -8.50
CA LEU A 220 5.63 5.79 -8.10
C LEU A 220 5.03 4.92 -9.20
N SER A 221 4.46 3.78 -8.83
CA SER A 221 3.60 3.02 -9.73
C SER A 221 2.13 3.45 -9.58
N GLY A 222 1.31 3.17 -10.58
CA GLY A 222 -0.14 3.33 -10.45
C GLY A 222 -0.72 2.48 -9.30
N VAL A 223 -0.05 1.37 -8.93
CA VAL A 223 -0.41 0.56 -7.76
C VAL A 223 -0.13 1.32 -6.46
N ASP A 224 0.97 2.07 -6.37
CA ASP A 224 1.26 2.91 -5.20
C ASP A 224 0.19 4.01 -5.03
N MET A 225 -0.36 4.51 -6.14
CA MET A 225 -1.47 5.48 -6.19
C MET A 225 -2.87 4.85 -5.97
N GLY A 226 -2.97 3.52 -5.86
CA GLY A 226 -4.24 2.82 -5.69
C GLY A 226 -5.06 2.61 -6.97
N LEU A 227 -4.54 2.94 -8.15
CA LEU A 227 -5.26 2.80 -9.43
C LEU A 227 -5.48 1.35 -9.83
N ARG A 228 -6.72 0.99 -10.19
CA ARG A 228 -7.02 -0.30 -10.82
C ARG A 228 -6.43 -0.32 -12.22
N TRP A 229 -5.88 -1.47 -12.64
CA TRP A 229 -5.11 -1.61 -13.88
C TRP A 229 -3.88 -0.68 -13.98
N GLY A 230 -3.43 -0.12 -12.85
CA GLY A 230 -2.30 0.79 -12.75
C GLY A 230 -0.94 0.10 -12.65
N SER A 231 -0.86 -1.23 -12.70
CA SER A 231 0.41 -1.98 -12.56
C SER A 231 1.43 -1.69 -13.65
N LYS A 232 0.97 -1.16 -14.79
CA LYS A 232 1.82 -0.73 -15.90
C LYS A 232 2.15 0.75 -15.86
N LEU A 233 1.44 1.55 -15.08
CA LEU A 233 1.68 2.98 -14.97
C LEU A 233 2.87 3.21 -14.03
N SER A 234 3.82 4.01 -14.46
CA SER A 234 4.94 4.50 -13.64
C SER A 234 5.17 5.98 -13.86
N LEU A 235 5.54 6.64 -12.77
CA LEU A 235 6.00 8.01 -12.70
C LEU A 235 7.39 7.98 -12.06
N GLU A 236 8.39 8.48 -12.78
CA GLU A 236 9.74 8.70 -12.26
C GLU A 236 9.97 10.21 -12.15
N VAL A 237 10.15 10.69 -10.92
CA VAL A 237 10.41 12.10 -10.65
C VAL A 237 11.88 12.28 -10.35
N THR A 238 12.50 13.23 -11.04
CA THR A 238 13.88 13.66 -10.79
C THR A 238 13.90 15.17 -10.71
N GLY A 239 14.68 15.73 -9.79
CA GLY A 239 14.79 17.17 -9.70
C GLY A 239 16.01 17.63 -8.94
N ALA A 240 16.28 18.92 -9.06
CA ALA A 240 17.36 19.56 -8.34
C ALA A 240 17.02 21.01 -8.02
N CYS A 241 17.56 21.51 -6.92
CA CYS A 241 17.51 22.90 -6.50
C CYS A 241 18.92 23.38 -6.15
N ILE A 242 19.27 24.60 -6.52
CA ILE A 242 20.53 25.25 -6.15
C ILE A 242 20.29 26.69 -5.69
N THR A 243 21.05 27.14 -4.71
CA THR A 243 21.03 28.53 -4.26
C THR A 243 21.50 29.47 -5.37
N GLU A 244 20.67 30.44 -5.73
CA GLU A 244 20.93 31.47 -6.73
C GLU A 244 21.06 32.84 -6.06
N TYR A 245 22.24 33.44 -6.20
CA TYR A 245 22.61 34.73 -5.62
C TYR A 245 22.55 35.86 -6.64
N GLY A 246 22.49 35.56 -7.93
CA GLY A 246 22.49 36.53 -9.03
C GLY A 246 21.16 37.25 -9.24
N TRP A 247 20.05 36.72 -8.72
CA TRP A 247 18.72 37.32 -8.89
C TRP A 247 18.46 38.52 -7.99
N VAL A 248 19.29 38.78 -7.00
CA VAL A 248 19.03 39.85 -6.03
C VAL A 248 19.42 41.23 -6.58
N ASP A 249 18.49 42.19 -6.50
CA ASP A 249 18.79 43.59 -6.77
C ASP A 249 19.03 44.37 -5.46
N LYS A 250 20.32 44.54 -5.13
CA LYS A 250 20.76 45.31 -3.96
C LYS A 250 20.57 46.84 -4.12
N ARG A 251 20.22 47.32 -5.32
CA ARG A 251 20.06 48.76 -5.63
C ARG A 251 18.61 49.21 -5.54
N ALA A 252 17.65 48.30 -5.68
CA ALA A 252 16.21 48.61 -5.69
C ALA A 252 15.61 48.93 -4.31
N ASN A 253 16.40 48.90 -3.22
CA ASN A 253 15.91 49.21 -1.89
C ASN A 253 15.60 50.72 -1.77
N THR A 254 14.31 51.08 -1.78
CA THR A 254 13.83 52.45 -1.60
C THR A 254 13.41 52.69 -0.16
N SER A 255 13.55 53.92 0.34
CA SER A 255 13.12 54.30 1.69
C SER A 255 11.63 54.06 1.94
N ASP A 256 10.83 54.09 0.87
CA ASP A 256 9.37 54.10 0.92
C ASP A 256 8.76 52.69 0.99
N SER A 257 9.55 51.65 0.71
CA SER A 257 9.13 50.24 0.81
C SER A 257 10.35 49.37 1.14
N PRO A 258 10.72 49.27 2.43
CA PRO A 258 11.90 48.51 2.82
C PRO A 258 11.66 47.02 2.55
N GLY A 259 12.53 46.42 1.74
CA GLY A 259 12.49 45.00 1.40
C GLY A 259 13.59 44.59 0.45
N ASP A 260 13.71 43.29 0.23
CA ASP A 260 14.66 42.71 -0.71
C ASP A 260 13.93 42.44 -2.03
N VAL A 261 14.51 42.91 -3.14
CA VAL A 261 13.95 42.76 -4.49
C VAL A 261 14.75 41.71 -5.25
N TYR A 262 14.05 40.84 -5.96
CA TYR A 262 14.65 39.77 -6.76
C TYR A 262 14.04 39.72 -8.16
N HIS A 263 14.87 39.62 -9.19
CA HIS A 263 14.47 39.41 -10.58
C HIS A 263 14.70 37.96 -10.98
N LEU A 264 13.64 37.16 -10.94
CA LEU A 264 13.73 35.73 -11.24
C LEU A 264 14.10 35.53 -12.70
N TRP A 265 14.97 34.54 -12.95
CA TRP A 265 15.46 34.17 -14.29
C TRP A 265 16.11 35.33 -15.08
N ASN A 266 16.52 36.40 -14.40
CA ASN A 266 17.02 37.65 -15.00
C ASN A 266 16.03 38.29 -15.98
N ILE A 267 14.72 38.09 -15.76
CA ILE A 267 13.66 38.69 -16.57
C ILE A 267 13.20 39.97 -15.85
N ASP A 268 13.48 41.12 -16.45
CA ASP A 268 13.08 42.44 -15.93
C ASP A 268 11.61 42.75 -16.30
N SER A 269 10.70 41.93 -15.80
CA SER A 269 9.26 42.10 -15.94
C SER A 269 8.62 42.16 -14.56
N ARG A 270 7.56 42.98 -14.41
CA ARG A 270 6.87 43.16 -13.13
C ARG A 270 6.35 41.85 -12.53
N ASP A 271 5.98 40.90 -13.39
CA ASP A 271 5.42 39.60 -13.00
C ASP A 271 6.50 38.60 -12.54
N GLN A 272 7.77 38.88 -12.79
CA GLN A 272 8.93 38.07 -12.40
C GLN A 272 9.82 38.75 -11.34
N THR A 273 9.39 39.92 -10.88
CA THR A 273 10.03 40.64 -9.78
C THR A 273 9.34 40.26 -8.48
N VAL A 274 10.09 39.68 -7.56
CA VAL A 274 9.61 39.29 -6.24
C VAL A 274 10.12 40.26 -5.18
N PHE A 275 9.23 40.70 -4.31
CA PHE A 275 9.55 41.58 -3.21
C PHE A 275 9.37 40.83 -1.88
N VAL A 276 10.44 40.76 -1.09
CA VAL A 276 10.44 40.21 0.27
C VAL A 276 10.38 41.38 1.26
N PRO A 277 9.20 41.66 1.84
CA PRO A 277 9.03 42.79 2.75
C PRO A 277 9.80 42.59 4.07
N ILE A 278 10.35 43.68 4.62
CA ILE A 278 10.99 43.71 5.95
C ILE A 278 10.32 44.69 6.92
N SER A 279 9.05 45.00 6.70
CA SER A 279 8.26 45.82 7.63
C SER A 279 8.12 45.16 9.00
N GLU A 280 8.07 45.97 10.06
CA GLU A 280 7.93 45.54 11.47
C GLU A 280 6.85 44.48 11.70
N ASP A 281 5.70 44.58 11.02
CA ASP A 281 4.62 43.61 11.20
C ASP A 281 4.93 42.24 10.59
N VAL A 282 5.71 42.19 9.50
CA VAL A 282 6.00 40.94 8.76
C VAL A 282 7.21 40.21 9.34
N ILE A 283 8.19 40.93 9.86
CA ILE A 283 9.39 40.33 10.47
C ILE A 283 9.11 39.66 11.82
N ARG A 284 7.93 39.90 12.41
CA ARG A 284 7.44 39.24 13.62
C ARG A 284 6.98 37.82 13.39
N ASP A 285 6.68 37.44 12.15
CA ASP A 285 6.31 36.07 11.81
C ASP A 285 7.56 35.23 11.55
N ALA A 286 7.46 33.93 11.79
CA ALA A 286 8.53 33.00 11.46
C ALA A 286 8.79 32.96 9.93
N PRO A 287 9.93 32.39 9.49
CA PRO A 287 10.26 32.32 8.07
C PRO A 287 9.23 31.51 7.27
N SER A 288 8.83 32.05 6.13
CA SER A 288 7.92 31.38 5.19
C SER A 288 8.59 31.23 3.83
N ALA A 289 8.06 30.38 2.96
CA ALA A 289 8.51 30.27 1.57
C ALA A 289 7.38 30.54 0.58
N SER A 290 7.73 31.02 -0.61
CA SER A 290 6.85 31.16 -1.76
C SER A 290 7.40 30.37 -2.94
N PHE A 291 6.53 29.70 -3.69
CA PHE A 291 6.90 28.80 -4.78
C PHE A 291 6.37 29.40 -6.07
N ILE A 292 7.27 29.69 -7.01
CA ILE A 292 6.94 30.44 -8.22
C ILE A 292 7.31 29.58 -9.42
N PRO A 293 6.35 29.12 -10.24
CA PRO A 293 6.65 28.39 -11.46
C PRO A 293 7.33 29.32 -12.48
N HIS A 294 8.18 28.76 -13.35
CA HIS A 294 8.75 29.51 -14.48
C HIS A 294 7.63 30.04 -15.39
N PRO A 295 7.77 31.25 -15.99
CA PRO A 295 6.76 31.80 -16.90
C PRO A 295 6.43 30.83 -18.05
N ASP A 296 7.44 30.23 -18.67
CA ASP A 296 7.29 29.18 -19.69
C ASP A 296 7.04 27.78 -19.10
N GLY A 297 6.66 27.66 -17.83
CA GLY A 297 6.56 26.38 -17.12
C GLY A 297 5.53 25.43 -17.74
N HIS A 298 4.41 25.96 -18.23
CA HIS A 298 3.40 25.17 -18.92
C HIS A 298 3.92 24.59 -20.24
N ASP A 299 4.59 25.39 -21.06
CA ASP A 299 5.20 24.93 -22.31
C ASP A 299 6.33 23.92 -22.07
N GLN A 300 7.12 24.13 -21.02
CA GLN A 300 8.16 23.20 -20.57
C GLN A 300 7.57 21.83 -20.18
N LEU A 301 6.44 21.84 -19.48
CA LEU A 301 5.72 20.64 -19.07
C LEU A 301 5.19 19.85 -20.27
N LEU A 302 4.52 20.54 -21.20
CA LEU A 302 3.96 19.91 -22.41
C LEU A 302 5.04 19.34 -23.32
N LYS A 303 6.21 19.99 -23.39
CA LYS A 303 7.29 19.58 -24.28
C LYS A 303 8.02 18.32 -23.79
N ASN A 304 8.49 18.33 -22.54
CA ASN A 304 9.40 17.31 -22.01
C ASN A 304 9.15 16.96 -20.53
N SER A 305 8.07 17.47 -19.90
CA SER A 305 7.83 17.38 -18.45
C SER A 305 8.94 17.90 -17.53
N ASN A 306 9.88 18.69 -18.06
CA ASN A 306 10.98 19.27 -17.30
C ASN A 306 10.68 20.74 -17.00
N VAL A 307 10.13 21.02 -15.83
CA VAL A 307 9.65 22.35 -15.43
C VAL A 307 10.61 23.00 -14.46
N SER A 308 11.00 24.24 -14.76
CA SER A 308 11.77 25.09 -13.84
C SER A 308 10.84 25.83 -12.88
N TYR A 309 11.30 26.07 -11.65
CA TYR A 309 10.58 26.86 -10.66
C TYR A 309 11.55 27.49 -9.65
N ALA A 310 11.09 28.49 -8.91
CA ALA A 310 11.85 29.17 -7.87
C ALA A 310 11.22 28.95 -6.49
N VAL A 311 12.07 28.81 -5.46
CA VAL A 311 11.64 28.82 -4.05
C VAL A 311 12.21 30.04 -3.36
N VAL A 312 11.35 31.01 -3.08
CA VAL A 312 11.70 32.28 -2.46
C VAL A 312 11.53 32.16 -0.96
N ILE A 313 12.61 32.37 -0.22
CA ILE A 313 12.58 32.37 1.24
C ILE A 313 12.29 33.78 1.76
N ASN A 314 11.22 33.91 2.54
CA ASN A 314 10.94 35.11 3.32
C ASN A 314 11.57 34.90 4.71
N SER A 315 12.88 35.08 4.82
CA SER A 315 13.59 34.99 6.10
C SER A 315 14.21 36.30 6.56
N ALA A 316 14.39 37.28 5.67
CA ALA A 316 15.09 38.53 5.95
C ALA A 316 14.59 39.22 7.24
N ARG A 317 15.53 39.66 8.08
CA ARG A 317 15.29 40.44 9.32
C ARG A 317 14.43 39.78 10.40
N ARG A 318 14.06 38.50 10.25
CA ARG A 318 13.38 37.74 11.31
C ARG A 318 14.33 37.44 12.46
N THR A 319 13.78 37.18 13.63
CA THR A 319 14.53 37.04 14.88
C THR A 319 15.03 35.61 15.10
N SER A 320 16.26 35.46 15.62
CA SER A 320 16.79 34.16 16.04
C SER A 320 17.61 34.22 17.33
N ILE A 321 17.50 33.17 18.14
CA ILE A 321 18.27 33.01 19.39
C ILE A 321 19.70 32.47 19.17
N THR A 322 20.01 31.93 17.99
CA THR A 322 21.31 31.29 17.73
C THR A 322 21.93 31.80 16.43
N LYS A 323 23.26 31.73 16.35
CA LYS A 323 23.98 32.02 15.11
C LYS A 323 23.88 30.86 14.11
N SER A 324 23.69 31.16 12.82
CA SER A 324 23.73 30.17 11.74
C SER A 324 24.45 30.69 10.50
N ASN A 325 25.00 29.77 9.72
CA ASN A 325 25.66 30.01 8.43
C ASN A 325 24.94 29.32 7.25
N ASP A 326 23.76 28.74 7.49
CA ASP A 326 22.96 28.11 6.43
C ASP A 326 22.50 29.17 5.40
N PRO A 327 22.47 28.88 4.08
CA PRO A 327 22.12 29.88 3.07
C PRO A 327 20.82 30.64 3.35
N TRP A 328 19.76 29.95 3.79
CA TRP A 328 18.45 30.54 4.07
C TRP A 328 18.35 31.16 5.46
N TYR A 329 19.03 30.58 6.44
CA TYR A 329 18.94 30.96 7.86
C TYR A 329 20.18 31.69 8.38
N ALA A 330 21.09 32.13 7.51
CA ALA A 330 22.29 32.82 7.92
C ALA A 330 21.96 34.07 8.72
N THR A 331 22.58 34.21 9.90
CA THR A 331 22.28 35.31 10.82
C THR A 331 23.44 36.29 10.94
N GLU A 332 23.09 37.50 11.38
CA GLU A 332 24.03 38.54 11.82
C GLU A 332 23.59 39.06 13.18
N ASN A 333 24.49 39.77 13.86
CA ASN A 333 24.16 40.40 15.14
C ASN A 333 23.15 41.51 14.91
N ARG A 334 22.26 41.71 15.87
CA ARG A 334 21.32 42.82 15.83
C ARG A 334 22.00 44.11 16.30
N ASP A 335 21.85 45.18 15.51
CA ASP A 335 22.43 46.49 15.81
C ASP A 335 21.51 47.38 16.68
N GLU A 336 20.44 46.81 17.24
CA GLU A 336 19.46 47.55 18.06
C GLU A 336 19.83 47.57 19.56
N PRO A 337 19.52 48.66 20.28
CA PRO A 337 19.76 48.73 21.71
C PRO A 337 18.99 47.64 22.49
N GLU A 338 19.63 47.09 23.52
CA GLU A 338 19.07 46.12 24.46
C GLU A 338 17.63 46.50 24.88
N GLY A 339 16.70 45.54 24.81
CA GLY A 339 15.35 45.68 25.36
C GLY A 339 14.21 45.98 24.36
N LYS A 340 14.46 45.98 23.04
CA LYS A 340 13.40 46.14 22.03
C LYS A 340 12.73 44.84 21.56
N ASP A 341 13.38 43.69 21.68
CA ASP A 341 12.74 42.41 21.33
C ASP A 341 12.05 41.78 22.52
N ARG A 342 10.88 41.21 22.23
CA ARG A 342 10.00 40.49 23.14
C ARG A 342 10.66 39.25 23.79
N TYR A 343 11.83 38.83 23.29
CA TYR A 343 12.49 37.57 23.64
C TYR A 343 14.03 37.66 23.78
N GLU A 344 14.61 38.86 23.88
CA GLU A 344 16.05 39.05 24.11
C GLU A 344 16.96 38.28 23.12
N ALA A 345 16.56 38.23 21.84
CA ALA A 345 17.30 37.52 20.82
C ALA A 345 18.45 38.38 20.27
N ASP A 346 19.65 37.82 20.28
CA ASP A 346 20.90 38.50 19.86
C ASP A 346 21.08 38.60 18.35
N TYR A 347 20.33 37.79 17.58
CA TYR A 347 20.53 37.63 16.15
C TYR A 347 19.25 37.89 15.35
N TRP A 348 19.46 38.34 14.11
CA TRP A 348 18.45 38.32 13.06
C TRP A 348 18.99 37.71 11.78
N MET A 349 18.11 37.20 10.93
CA MET A 349 18.53 36.68 9.63
C MET A 349 19.02 37.82 8.74
N LYS A 350 20.15 37.58 8.08
CA LYS A 350 20.74 38.49 7.10
C LYS A 350 19.75 38.78 5.98
N ARG A 351 19.78 40.01 5.47
CA ARG A 351 19.10 40.38 4.22
C ARG A 351 19.69 39.63 3.02
N TYR A 352 18.97 39.66 1.91
CA TYR A 352 19.42 39.18 0.60
C TYR A 352 19.81 37.69 0.65
N ARG A 353 19.00 36.85 1.29
CA ARG A 353 19.20 35.40 1.28
C ARG A 353 18.96 34.86 -0.14
N PRO A 354 19.68 33.82 -0.58
CA PRO A 354 19.53 33.27 -1.91
C PRO A 354 18.17 32.61 -2.09
N ILE A 355 17.61 32.79 -3.28
CA ILE A 355 16.45 32.04 -3.76
C ILE A 355 16.95 30.68 -4.25
N LEU A 356 16.12 29.63 -4.25
CA LEU A 356 16.47 28.40 -4.94
C LEU A 356 16.00 28.45 -6.39
N SER A 357 16.93 28.24 -7.32
CA SER A 357 16.64 27.92 -8.71
C SER A 357 16.50 26.41 -8.82
N CYS A 358 15.31 25.94 -9.18
CA CYS A 358 14.97 24.53 -9.21
C CYS A 358 14.45 24.09 -10.58
N TRP A 359 14.56 22.78 -10.83
CA TRP A 359 13.86 22.10 -11.91
C TRP A 359 13.38 20.72 -11.45
N GLN A 360 12.28 20.25 -12.02
CA GLN A 360 11.73 18.91 -11.81
C GLN A 360 11.32 18.33 -13.17
N ASN A 361 11.75 17.08 -13.41
CA ASN A 361 11.37 16.28 -14.57
C ASN A 361 10.50 15.10 -14.14
N ASP A 362 9.27 15.08 -14.64
CA ASP A 362 8.26 14.06 -14.37
C ASP A 362 8.12 13.10 -15.56
N GLN A 363 8.86 11.99 -15.54
CA GLN A 363 8.82 11.02 -16.63
C GLN A 363 7.70 10.00 -16.42
N TRP A 364 6.74 9.98 -17.34
CA TRP A 364 5.60 9.07 -17.31
C TRP A 364 5.80 7.89 -18.27
N SER A 365 5.31 6.73 -17.86
CA SER A 365 5.31 5.54 -18.71
C SER A 365 4.12 4.62 -18.44
N TYR A 366 3.69 3.91 -19.48
CA TYR A 366 2.69 2.85 -19.39
C TYR A 366 3.20 1.57 -20.06
N GLY A 367 3.64 0.62 -19.26
CA GLY A 367 4.26 -0.62 -19.73
C GLY A 367 5.67 -0.33 -20.24
N SER A 368 5.89 -0.46 -21.55
CA SER A 368 7.17 -0.14 -22.19
C SER A 368 7.15 1.19 -22.95
N GLU A 369 6.00 1.86 -23.02
CA GLU A 369 5.83 3.12 -23.74
C GLU A 369 6.08 4.28 -22.78
N LEU A 370 7.08 5.11 -23.12
CA LEU A 370 7.38 6.37 -22.43
C LEU A 370 6.57 7.48 -23.10
N VAL A 371 6.04 8.40 -22.30
CA VAL A 371 5.35 9.60 -22.80
C VAL A 371 6.04 10.86 -22.28
N ASN A 372 5.95 11.95 -23.03
CA ASN A 372 6.64 13.20 -22.69
C ASN A 372 5.93 13.97 -21.58
N SER A 373 4.62 13.78 -21.43
CA SER A 373 3.81 14.45 -20.40
C SER A 373 2.64 13.61 -19.92
N VAL A 374 2.06 14.01 -18.79
CA VAL A 374 0.84 13.39 -18.24
C VAL A 374 -0.32 13.46 -19.24
N ASP A 375 -0.38 14.52 -20.04
CA ASP A 375 -1.44 14.75 -21.05
C ASP A 375 -1.37 13.76 -22.22
N GLU A 376 -0.20 13.18 -22.48
CA GLU A 376 -0.02 12.18 -23.54
C GLU A 376 -0.49 10.79 -23.12
N LEU A 377 -0.71 10.53 -21.82
CA LEU A 377 -1.15 9.21 -21.32
C LEU A 377 -2.48 8.77 -21.93
N LYS A 378 -3.39 9.69 -22.24
CA LYS A 378 -4.67 9.37 -22.89
C LYS A 378 -4.52 8.88 -24.33
N ASN A 379 -3.40 9.18 -24.97
CA ASN A 379 -3.10 8.79 -26.35
C ASN A 379 -2.41 7.42 -26.44
N VAL A 380 -1.96 6.86 -25.32
CA VAL A 380 -1.28 5.56 -25.26
C VAL A 380 -2.23 4.43 -25.66
N THR A 381 -1.80 3.62 -26.62
CA THR A 381 -2.63 2.52 -27.12
C THR A 381 -2.80 1.41 -26.07
N GLY A 382 -4.05 1.02 -25.82
CA GLY A 382 -4.36 -0.08 -24.87
C GLY A 382 -4.27 0.30 -23.39
N ILE A 383 -4.24 1.60 -23.05
CA ILE A 383 -4.39 2.05 -21.67
C ILE A 383 -5.75 1.61 -21.11
N LYS A 384 -5.72 0.95 -19.94
CA LYS A 384 -6.94 0.45 -19.27
C LYS A 384 -7.48 1.39 -18.20
N ILE A 385 -6.69 2.39 -17.82
CA ILE A 385 -7.08 3.42 -16.85
C ILE A 385 -8.19 4.26 -17.48
N LYS A 386 -9.24 4.56 -16.70
CA LYS A 386 -10.40 5.28 -17.20
C LYS A 386 -10.08 6.75 -17.47
N PRO A 387 -10.66 7.37 -18.52
CA PRO A 387 -10.36 8.75 -18.89
C PRO A 387 -10.51 9.75 -17.74
N VAL A 388 -11.57 9.63 -16.92
CA VAL A 388 -11.77 10.52 -15.76
C VAL A 388 -10.63 10.48 -14.74
N LEU A 389 -9.97 9.33 -14.56
CA LEU A 389 -8.82 9.23 -13.64
C LEU A 389 -7.55 9.79 -14.28
N LEU A 390 -7.43 9.75 -15.62
CA LEU A 390 -6.37 10.45 -16.33
C LEU A 390 -6.57 11.97 -16.24
N GLU A 391 -7.79 12.48 -16.38
CA GLU A 391 -8.11 13.91 -16.18
C GLU A 391 -7.71 14.40 -14.77
N VAL A 392 -7.84 13.55 -13.74
CA VAL A 392 -7.35 13.87 -12.38
C VAL A 392 -5.83 13.96 -12.35
N LEU A 393 -5.11 13.04 -13.00
CA LEU A 393 -3.64 13.11 -13.11
C LEU A 393 -3.21 14.37 -13.87
N GLU A 394 -3.88 14.69 -14.97
CA GLU A 394 -3.67 15.92 -15.73
C GLU A 394 -3.91 17.16 -14.85
N ALA A 395 -4.99 17.21 -14.06
CA ALA A 395 -5.20 18.32 -13.15
C ALA A 395 -4.19 18.39 -11.99
N ALA A 396 -3.69 17.25 -11.53
CA ALA A 396 -2.74 17.12 -10.43
C ALA A 396 -1.30 17.43 -10.84
N PHE A 397 -0.88 17.09 -12.06
CA PHE A 397 0.50 17.24 -12.55
C PHE A 397 0.66 18.18 -13.76
N GLY A 398 -0.40 18.40 -14.54
CA GLY A 398 -0.42 19.14 -15.82
C GLY A 398 -0.26 20.66 -15.75
N ASP A 399 0.09 21.23 -14.59
CA ASP A 399 0.19 22.70 -14.42
C ASP A 399 1.49 23.10 -13.74
N SER A 400 1.86 22.40 -12.67
CA SER A 400 3.08 22.65 -11.93
C SER A 400 3.52 21.40 -11.17
N PRO A 401 4.84 21.27 -10.88
CA PRO A 401 5.38 20.22 -10.03
C PRO A 401 4.63 20.08 -8.70
N MET A 402 4.47 18.85 -8.21
CA MET A 402 3.78 18.59 -6.93
C MET A 402 4.37 19.39 -5.76
N ILE A 403 5.69 19.59 -5.74
CA ILE A 403 6.37 20.39 -4.70
C ILE A 403 5.94 21.86 -4.70
N VAL A 404 5.68 22.44 -5.87
CA VAL A 404 5.19 23.82 -6.01
C VAL A 404 3.75 23.92 -5.52
N LYS A 405 2.89 22.96 -5.91
CA LYS A 405 1.49 22.90 -5.47
C LYS A 405 1.39 22.69 -3.96
N LEU A 406 2.16 21.75 -3.42
CA LEU A 406 2.20 21.45 -1.99
C LEU A 406 2.73 22.64 -1.20
N GLY A 407 3.84 23.24 -1.64
CA GLY A 407 4.42 24.41 -1.02
C GLY A 407 3.46 25.59 -0.98
N SER A 408 2.80 25.88 -2.10
CA SER A 408 1.81 26.96 -2.21
C SER A 408 0.55 26.69 -1.36
N ALA A 409 0.03 25.46 -1.39
CA ALA A 409 -1.17 25.08 -0.62
C ALA A 409 -0.92 24.99 0.89
N SER A 410 0.32 24.71 1.31
CA SER A 410 0.70 24.68 2.73
C SER A 410 0.94 26.06 3.33
N GLY A 411 1.12 27.09 2.48
CA GLY A 411 1.35 28.46 2.88
C GLY A 411 2.51 28.58 3.87
N VAL A 412 2.26 29.22 5.01
CA VAL A 412 3.28 29.45 6.06
C VAL A 412 3.81 28.14 6.66
N SER A 413 3.04 27.05 6.64
CA SER A 413 3.46 25.75 7.22
C SER A 413 4.35 24.91 6.30
N ALA A 414 4.69 25.42 5.11
CA ALA A 414 5.58 24.74 4.17
C ALA A 414 6.96 24.47 4.79
N LEU A 415 7.49 25.41 5.59
CA LEU A 415 8.78 25.27 6.26
C LEU A 415 8.61 24.67 7.66
N ARG A 416 9.57 23.83 8.06
CA ARG A 416 9.65 23.27 9.42
C ARG A 416 10.01 24.34 10.44
N SER A 417 10.76 25.35 10.04
CA SER A 417 11.11 26.50 10.90
C SER A 417 9.87 27.25 11.41
N GLN A 418 8.79 27.30 10.64
CA GLN A 418 7.51 27.89 11.07
C GLN A 418 6.82 27.01 12.12
N THR A 419 6.83 25.68 11.97
CA THR A 419 6.08 24.78 12.86
C THR A 419 6.70 24.68 14.25
N THR A 420 7.99 24.95 14.38
CA THR A 420 8.72 24.98 15.66
C THR A 420 8.79 26.36 16.30
N SER A 421 8.26 27.40 15.64
CA SER A 421 8.33 28.79 16.11
C SER A 421 6.98 29.52 16.05
N PRO A 422 6.07 29.23 17.01
CA PRO A 422 4.76 29.88 17.05
C PRO A 422 4.82 31.38 17.37
N ASN A 423 5.93 31.86 17.91
CA ASN A 423 6.13 33.27 18.31
C ASN A 423 7.01 34.07 17.32
N GLY A 424 7.40 33.46 16.19
CA GLY A 424 8.24 34.11 15.16
C GLY A 424 9.74 34.12 15.42
N VAL A 425 10.18 33.75 16.62
CA VAL A 425 11.60 33.60 16.98
C VAL A 425 12.07 32.17 16.78
N ILE A 426 13.07 31.94 15.92
CA ILE A 426 13.57 30.59 15.62
C ILE A 426 14.94 30.30 16.24
N ASP A 427 15.26 29.01 16.39
CA ASP A 427 16.64 28.54 16.51
C ASP A 427 17.20 28.29 15.10
N ALA A 428 17.96 29.27 14.58
CA ALA A 428 18.54 29.20 13.24
C ALA A 428 19.63 28.13 13.10
N GLN A 429 20.23 27.66 14.20
CA GLN A 429 21.23 26.59 14.17
C GLN A 429 20.58 25.23 13.92
N GLN A 430 19.35 25.03 14.40
CA GLN A 430 18.58 23.80 14.16
C GLN A 430 17.89 23.76 12.79
N CYS A 431 17.66 24.94 12.19
CA CYS A 431 17.03 25.10 10.88
C CYS A 431 18.06 25.06 9.75
N THR A 432 17.81 24.26 8.72
CA THR A 432 18.66 24.21 7.52
C THR A 432 17.81 24.15 6.27
N MET A 433 18.26 24.81 5.20
CA MET A 433 17.65 24.74 3.86
C MET A 433 17.45 23.28 3.43
N TYR A 434 18.45 22.44 3.66
CA TYR A 434 18.39 21.02 3.30
C TYR A 434 17.22 20.30 3.98
N LYS A 435 17.04 20.46 5.31
CA LYS A 435 15.97 19.77 6.06
C LYS A 435 14.57 20.22 5.62
N ASP A 436 14.40 21.51 5.32
CA ASP A 436 13.12 22.01 4.82
C ASP A 436 12.81 21.49 3.41
N MET A 437 13.82 21.47 2.53
CA MET A 437 13.65 20.92 1.19
C MET A 437 13.40 19.41 1.23
N GLU A 438 14.15 18.65 2.04
CA GLU A 438 13.95 17.22 2.24
C GLU A 438 12.52 16.92 2.72
N ARG A 439 12.03 17.67 3.71
CA ARG A 439 10.65 17.58 4.19
C ARG A 439 9.63 17.80 3.07
N LEU A 440 9.80 18.86 2.27
CA LEU A 440 8.91 19.18 1.16
C LEU A 440 8.95 18.14 0.04
N ILE A 441 10.12 17.60 -0.27
CA ILE A 441 10.31 16.54 -1.28
C ILE A 441 9.62 15.24 -0.82
N LEU A 442 9.84 14.83 0.43
CA LEU A 442 9.15 13.67 1.02
C LEU A 442 7.63 13.89 1.03
N ALA A 443 7.17 15.10 1.34
CA ALA A 443 5.75 15.42 1.36
C ALA A 443 5.17 15.41 -0.06
N SER A 444 5.94 15.83 -1.06
CA SER A 444 5.55 15.77 -2.47
C SER A 444 5.40 14.33 -2.95
N PHE A 445 6.28 13.42 -2.52
CA PHE A 445 6.12 11.98 -2.77
C PHE A 445 4.82 11.44 -2.16
N VAL A 446 4.53 11.78 -0.90
CA VAL A 446 3.29 11.36 -0.22
C VAL A 446 2.05 11.94 -0.90
N ALA A 447 2.08 13.22 -1.28
CA ALA A 447 1.00 13.89 -1.97
C ALA A 447 0.74 13.25 -3.34
N SER A 448 1.78 13.03 -4.15
CA SER A 448 1.71 12.35 -5.45
C SER A 448 1.12 10.94 -5.32
N ARG A 449 1.48 10.21 -4.28
CA ARG A 449 0.94 8.88 -3.98
C ARG A 449 -0.53 8.93 -3.54
N SER A 450 -0.94 9.99 -2.85
CA SER A 450 -2.23 10.08 -2.16
C SER A 450 -3.31 10.80 -2.95
N ILE A 451 -3.03 11.30 -4.17
CA ILE A 451 -3.96 12.07 -5.01
C ILE A 451 -5.38 11.49 -5.02
N PHE A 452 -5.52 10.19 -5.32
CA PHE A 452 -6.83 9.55 -5.40
C PHE A 452 -7.46 9.29 -4.03
N THR A 453 -6.67 8.96 -3.03
CA THR A 453 -7.17 8.84 -1.65
C THR A 453 -7.69 10.18 -1.14
N ASP A 454 -6.95 11.26 -1.37
CA ASP A 454 -7.34 12.63 -1.01
C ASP A 454 -8.61 13.08 -1.75
N ALA A 455 -8.83 12.60 -2.98
CA ALA A 455 -10.07 12.80 -3.72
C ALA A 455 -11.33 12.27 -2.99
N THR A 456 -11.17 11.35 -2.04
CA THR A 456 -12.28 10.86 -1.19
C THR A 456 -12.50 11.71 0.08
N MET A 457 -11.61 12.66 0.35
CA MET A 457 -11.52 13.36 1.64
C MET A 457 -11.87 14.86 1.58
N PHE A 458 -12.09 15.43 0.40
CA PHE A 458 -12.52 16.83 0.27
C PHE A 458 -13.86 17.13 0.96
N GLY A 459 -14.70 16.09 1.18
CA GLY A 459 -15.91 16.17 1.97
C GLY A 459 -16.91 17.19 1.41
N ILE A 460 -17.49 16.95 0.23
CA ILE A 460 -18.40 17.92 -0.38
C ILE A 460 -19.66 17.25 -0.91
N GLY A 461 -20.80 17.66 -0.32
CA GLY A 461 -22.16 17.42 -0.78
C GLY A 461 -22.85 18.67 -1.35
N ASP A 462 -22.17 19.82 -1.44
CA ASP A 462 -22.74 21.04 -2.02
C ASP A 462 -22.19 21.28 -3.44
N ASP A 463 -23.08 21.58 -4.37
CA ASP A 463 -22.82 21.91 -5.78
C ASP A 463 -22.04 23.25 -5.99
N THR A 464 -21.46 23.78 -4.91
CA THR A 464 -20.75 25.07 -4.87
C THR A 464 -19.45 25.05 -5.67
N TYR A 465 -18.81 23.87 -5.84
CA TYR A 465 -17.52 23.75 -6.52
C TYR A 465 -17.59 22.78 -7.71
N PRO A 466 -17.11 23.18 -8.90
CA PRO A 466 -17.06 22.28 -10.06
C PRO A 466 -16.05 21.15 -9.83
N SER A 467 -16.39 19.95 -10.30
CA SER A 467 -15.55 18.77 -10.15
C SER A 467 -15.34 18.05 -11.47
N ILE A 468 -14.09 17.68 -11.72
CA ILE A 468 -13.66 16.85 -12.87
C ILE A 468 -14.35 15.48 -12.85
N ILE A 469 -14.69 14.99 -11.66
CA ILE A 469 -15.23 13.66 -11.44
C ILE A 469 -16.73 13.57 -11.74
N ARG A 470 -17.44 14.70 -11.73
CA ARG A 470 -18.89 14.75 -11.94
C ARG A 470 -19.22 15.08 -13.39
N ASP A 471 -20.35 14.56 -13.86
CA ASP A 471 -20.95 14.96 -15.13
C ASP A 471 -21.78 16.25 -14.96
N THR A 472 -22.36 16.74 -16.05
CA THR A 472 -23.21 17.94 -16.04
C THR A 472 -24.47 17.80 -15.19
N ASN A 473 -24.86 16.57 -14.83
CA ASN A 473 -26.02 16.28 -14.00
C ASN A 473 -25.64 16.08 -12.52
N GLY A 474 -24.37 16.28 -12.15
CA GLY A 474 -23.86 16.08 -10.80
C GLY A 474 -23.58 14.62 -10.43
N ASN A 475 -23.77 13.67 -11.35
CA ASN A 475 -23.49 12.25 -11.11
C ASN A 475 -22.00 11.94 -11.34
N PRO A 476 -21.41 10.96 -10.64
CA PRO A 476 -20.04 10.53 -10.91
C PRO A 476 -19.89 9.98 -12.34
N LYS A 477 -18.89 10.48 -13.08
CA LYS A 477 -18.51 9.94 -14.40
C LYS A 477 -18.15 8.46 -14.30
N SER A 478 -18.33 7.73 -15.40
CA SER A 478 -17.97 6.30 -15.46
C SER A 478 -16.49 6.08 -15.14
N GLY A 479 -16.21 5.21 -14.17
CA GLY A 479 -14.84 4.93 -13.73
C GLY A 479 -14.30 5.87 -12.65
N ALA A 480 -15.10 6.82 -12.16
CA ALA A 480 -14.70 7.75 -11.10
C ALA A 480 -14.18 7.06 -9.82
N GLY A 481 -14.67 5.86 -9.50
CA GLY A 481 -14.21 5.05 -8.37
C GLY A 481 -13.32 3.87 -8.75
N ASP A 482 -12.71 3.85 -9.95
CA ASP A 482 -11.84 2.75 -10.40
C ASP A 482 -10.42 2.80 -9.77
N PHE A 483 -10.38 3.01 -8.46
CA PHE A 483 -9.19 2.94 -7.62
C PHE A 483 -9.56 2.37 -6.24
N VAL A 484 -8.55 2.10 -5.42
CA VAL A 484 -8.71 1.53 -4.09
C VAL A 484 -8.11 2.45 -3.05
N VAL A 485 -8.70 2.44 -1.86
CA VAL A 485 -8.18 3.15 -0.68
C VAL A 485 -7.79 2.15 0.39
N ALA A 486 -6.72 2.47 1.13
CA ALA A 486 -6.25 1.67 2.25
C ALA A 486 -6.88 2.16 3.56
N SER A 487 -7.28 1.24 4.42
CA SER A 487 -7.73 1.54 5.79
C SER A 487 -7.38 0.37 6.71
N PRO A 488 -6.90 0.61 7.94
CA PRO A 488 -6.62 -0.45 8.90
C PRO A 488 -7.87 -1.24 9.30
N GLU A 489 -9.06 -0.69 9.09
CA GLU A 489 -10.34 -1.33 9.44
C GLU A 489 -10.87 -2.26 8.35
N ILE A 490 -10.13 -2.39 7.24
CA ILE A 490 -10.54 -3.19 6.07
C ILE A 490 -9.64 -4.42 5.97
N GLN A 491 -10.25 -5.56 5.67
CA GLN A 491 -9.56 -6.81 5.33
C GLN A 491 -9.96 -7.27 3.93
N THR A 492 -8.98 -7.44 3.05
CA THR A 492 -9.18 -7.82 1.66
C THR A 492 -8.78 -9.27 1.43
N PHE A 493 -9.69 -10.08 0.90
CA PHE A 493 -9.46 -11.49 0.61
C PHE A 493 -9.34 -11.75 -0.88
N SER A 494 -8.46 -12.68 -1.26
CA SER A 494 -8.35 -13.21 -2.61
C SER A 494 -9.57 -14.07 -2.93
N LEU A 495 -10.47 -13.58 -3.78
CA LEU A 495 -11.69 -14.29 -4.11
C LEU A 495 -11.39 -15.54 -4.95
N ARG A 496 -10.34 -15.51 -5.79
CA ARG A 496 -9.85 -16.71 -6.50
C ARG A 496 -9.42 -17.80 -5.52
N GLY A 497 -8.71 -17.43 -4.45
CA GLY A 497 -8.24 -18.38 -3.45
C GLY A 497 -9.38 -18.98 -2.63
N VAL A 498 -10.35 -18.15 -2.23
CA VAL A 498 -11.57 -18.60 -1.53
C VAL A 498 -12.38 -19.56 -2.41
N VAL A 499 -12.61 -19.22 -3.69
CA VAL A 499 -13.33 -20.09 -4.63
C VAL A 499 -12.58 -21.41 -4.85
N ALA A 500 -11.26 -21.38 -5.04
CA ALA A 500 -10.46 -22.59 -5.20
C ALA A 500 -10.56 -23.52 -3.99
N LEU A 501 -10.54 -22.96 -2.76
CA LEU A 501 -10.71 -23.71 -1.53
C LEU A 501 -12.09 -24.38 -1.44
N LEU A 502 -13.16 -23.64 -1.75
CA LEU A 502 -14.53 -24.17 -1.73
C LEU A 502 -14.76 -25.25 -2.79
N VAL A 503 -14.18 -25.10 -3.98
CA VAL A 503 -14.23 -26.13 -5.03
C VAL A 503 -13.48 -27.38 -4.59
N LEU A 504 -12.29 -27.25 -4.00
CA LEU A 504 -11.52 -28.38 -3.50
C LEU A 504 -12.28 -29.13 -2.40
N LEU A 505 -12.92 -28.40 -1.48
CA LEU A 505 -13.81 -28.98 -0.47
C LEU A 505 -14.97 -29.74 -1.14
N GLY A 506 -15.68 -29.12 -2.08
CA GLY A 506 -16.82 -29.72 -2.76
C GLY A 506 -16.45 -31.01 -3.50
N VAL A 507 -15.30 -31.01 -4.20
CA VAL A 507 -14.77 -32.20 -4.87
C VAL A 507 -14.45 -33.31 -3.87
N LEU A 508 -13.79 -33.00 -2.76
CA LEU A 508 -13.45 -34.00 -1.73
C LEU A 508 -14.68 -34.57 -1.03
N ILE A 509 -15.69 -33.75 -0.74
CA ILE A 509 -16.97 -34.21 -0.19
C ILE A 509 -17.65 -35.14 -1.19
N PHE A 510 -17.70 -34.76 -2.47
CA PHE A 510 -18.30 -35.57 -3.52
C PHE A 510 -17.60 -36.93 -3.67
N VAL A 511 -16.26 -36.94 -3.70
CA VAL A 511 -15.46 -38.18 -3.78
C VAL A 511 -15.71 -39.08 -2.58
N ASN A 512 -15.75 -38.53 -1.36
CA ASN A 512 -16.05 -39.31 -0.16
C ASN A 512 -17.49 -39.86 -0.15
N ALA A 513 -18.45 -39.07 -0.63
CA ALA A 513 -19.84 -39.52 -0.79
C ALA A 513 -19.93 -40.66 -1.81
N LEU A 514 -19.22 -40.55 -2.94
CA LEU A 514 -19.16 -41.59 -3.96
C LEU A 514 -18.49 -42.86 -3.43
N ALA A 515 -17.37 -42.74 -2.71
CA ALA A 515 -16.70 -43.87 -2.07
C ALA A 515 -17.63 -44.57 -1.07
N SER A 516 -18.34 -43.79 -0.24
CA SER A 516 -19.33 -44.31 0.72
C SER A 516 -20.51 -44.99 0.02
N TRP A 517 -20.98 -44.43 -1.10
CA TRP A 517 -22.06 -45.00 -1.89
C TRP A 517 -21.65 -46.30 -2.56
N LEU A 518 -20.47 -46.36 -3.18
CA LEU A 518 -19.91 -47.57 -3.78
C LEU A 518 -19.80 -48.69 -2.74
N LEU A 519 -19.29 -48.38 -1.55
CA LEU A 519 -19.22 -49.36 -0.45
C LEU A 519 -20.59 -49.94 -0.10
N ARG A 520 -21.63 -49.09 0.02
CA ARG A 520 -23.00 -49.54 0.30
C ARG A 520 -23.59 -50.36 -0.85
N PHE A 521 -23.33 -49.97 -2.10
CA PHE A 521 -23.82 -50.68 -3.28
C PHE A 521 -23.23 -52.09 -3.38
N PHE A 522 -21.90 -52.23 -3.22
CA PHE A 522 -21.25 -53.55 -3.22
C PHE A 522 -21.69 -54.40 -2.03
N HIS A 523 -21.88 -53.81 -0.84
CA HIS A 523 -22.43 -54.53 0.31
C HIS A 523 -23.81 -55.12 0.04
N ARG A 524 -24.72 -54.32 -0.55
CA ARG A 524 -26.08 -54.77 -0.87
C ARG A 524 -26.08 -55.92 -1.87
N ASN A 525 -25.30 -55.81 -2.94
CA ASN A 525 -25.28 -56.84 -3.98
C ASN A 525 -24.62 -58.16 -3.51
N GLN A 526 -23.67 -58.09 -2.58
CA GLN A 526 -23.09 -59.30 -1.98
C GLN A 526 -24.06 -60.02 -1.03
N GLU A 527 -24.93 -59.30 -0.32
CA GLU A 527 -25.97 -59.91 0.52
C GLU A 527 -27.01 -60.66 -0.33
N GLU A 528 -27.42 -60.10 -1.46
CA GLU A 528 -28.31 -60.78 -2.41
C GLU A 528 -27.65 -62.03 -3.02
N ALA A 529 -26.37 -61.95 -3.41
CA ALA A 529 -25.63 -63.10 -3.97
C ALA A 529 -25.33 -64.23 -2.95
N THR A 530 -25.19 -63.92 -1.66
CA THR A 530 -24.96 -64.94 -0.62
C THR A 530 -26.23 -65.67 -0.18
N ILE A 531 -27.41 -65.07 -0.39
CA ILE A 531 -28.69 -65.73 -0.11
C ILE A 531 -29.04 -66.76 -1.19
N ASP A 532 -28.64 -66.54 -2.45
CA ASP A 532 -28.88 -67.47 -3.56
C ASP A 532 -27.85 -68.61 -3.67
N ALA A 533 -26.64 -68.44 -3.12
CA ALA A 533 -25.57 -69.44 -3.12
C ALA A 533 -25.68 -70.43 -1.94
N GLY A 534 -26.81 -71.15 -1.86
CA GLY A 534 -26.95 -72.29 -0.97
C GLY A 534 -26.10 -73.49 -1.41
N ALA A 535 -25.25 -73.99 -0.49
CA ALA A 535 -24.69 -75.35 -0.47
C ALA A 535 -23.62 -75.76 -1.52
N GLY A 536 -22.57 -74.97 -1.71
CA GLY A 536 -21.35 -75.42 -2.40
C GLY A 536 -20.07 -74.95 -1.70
N ASN A 537 -19.28 -75.89 -1.15
CA ASN A 537 -17.99 -75.64 -0.48
C ASN A 537 -16.89 -75.22 -1.48
N ASN A 538 -16.97 -74.01 -2.03
CA ASN A 538 -15.87 -73.41 -2.76
C ASN A 538 -15.19 -72.35 -1.89
N GLU A 539 -13.86 -72.45 -1.77
CA GLU A 539 -13.01 -71.43 -1.12
C GLU A 539 -13.36 -70.05 -1.70
N VAL A 540 -14.01 -69.22 -0.88
CA VAL A 540 -14.37 -67.86 -1.25
C VAL A 540 -13.08 -67.08 -1.43
N GLU A 541 -12.73 -66.81 -2.69
CA GLU A 541 -11.67 -65.87 -3.02
C GLU A 541 -12.06 -64.52 -2.41
N VAL A 542 -11.35 -64.10 -1.35
CA VAL A 542 -11.66 -62.91 -0.57
C VAL A 542 -11.50 -61.67 -1.46
N ASP A 543 -12.60 -61.28 -2.10
CA ASP A 543 -12.71 -60.10 -2.94
C ASP A 543 -12.39 -58.85 -2.11
N ARG A 544 -11.74 -57.85 -2.72
CA ARG A 544 -11.23 -56.65 -2.03
C ARG A 544 -12.33 -55.91 -1.28
N TRP A 545 -13.57 -56.01 -1.76
CA TRP A 545 -14.76 -55.40 -1.17
C TRP A 545 -15.24 -56.10 0.11
N THR A 546 -15.04 -57.41 0.26
CA THR A 546 -15.46 -58.16 1.47
C THR A 546 -14.71 -57.71 2.73
N ARG A 547 -13.53 -57.08 2.58
CA ARG A 547 -12.70 -56.59 3.69
C ARG A 547 -13.36 -55.42 4.44
N PHE A 548 -14.07 -54.56 3.73
CA PHE A 548 -14.82 -53.47 4.35
C PHE A 548 -15.93 -53.99 5.28
N ARG A 549 -16.40 -55.24 5.09
CA ARG A 549 -17.38 -55.92 5.96
C ARG A 549 -16.74 -56.43 7.26
N VAL A 550 -15.58 -57.07 7.15
CA VAL A 550 -14.91 -57.77 8.27
C VAL A 550 -14.22 -56.79 9.24
N LEU A 551 -13.87 -55.60 8.77
CA LEU A 551 -13.08 -54.62 9.52
C LEU A 551 -13.94 -53.58 10.29
N GLY A 552 -15.28 -53.64 10.23
CA GLY A 552 -16.14 -52.75 11.00
C GLY A 552 -16.11 -53.08 12.50
N ALA A 553 -15.86 -52.08 13.35
CA ALA A 553 -15.75 -52.23 14.82
C ALA A 553 -16.89 -53.05 15.44
N VAL A 554 -18.12 -52.94 14.91
CA VAL A 554 -19.29 -53.69 15.39
C VAL A 554 -19.09 -55.21 15.29
N HIS A 555 -18.49 -55.72 14.21
CA HIS A 555 -18.22 -57.16 14.07
C HIS A 555 -17.02 -57.59 14.92
N LEU A 556 -16.04 -56.71 15.10
CA LEU A 556 -14.83 -57.02 15.85
C LEU A 556 -15.09 -57.06 17.37
N PHE A 557 -15.92 -56.15 17.88
CA PHE A 557 -16.42 -56.22 19.25
C PHE A 557 -17.37 -57.41 19.46
N ARG A 558 -18.19 -57.75 18.46
CA ARG A 558 -19.07 -58.91 18.54
C ARG A 558 -18.29 -60.22 18.64
N CYS A 559 -17.22 -60.42 17.84
CA CYS A 559 -16.35 -61.59 17.95
C CYS A 559 -15.44 -61.62 19.21
N LEU A 560 -15.36 -60.53 19.97
CA LEU A 560 -14.58 -60.45 21.21
C LEU A 560 -15.45 -60.64 22.47
N TYR A 561 -16.76 -60.43 22.36
CA TYR A 561 -17.72 -60.48 23.46
C TYR A 561 -18.81 -61.57 23.33
N GLU A 562 -19.12 -62.01 22.10
CA GLU A 562 -19.88 -63.24 21.81
C GLU A 562 -18.90 -64.36 21.42
#